data_AF-A0A423XHL0-F1
#
_entry.id   AF-A0A423XHL0-F1
#
_cell.length_a   1.000
_cell.length_b   1.000
_cell.length_c   1.000
_cell.angle_alpha   90.00
_cell.angle_beta   90.00
_cell.angle_gamma   90.00
#
_symmetry.space_group_name_H-M   'P 1'
#
loop_
_entity.id
_entity.type
_entity.pdbx_description
1 polymer ?
#
loop_
_entity_poly.entity_id
_entity_poly.type
_entity_poly.pdbx_seq_one_letter_code
_entity_poly.pdbx_strand_id
1 'polypeptide(L)'
;MTAPLPSVTGTSTRPISILLINPNSTPSMTEACLRSIADTIPPHVEVHGFTAPETAPLAIEGRADAVLSAADCFRALHAIIDNPFQPNFDAFLVACFSAHPLIYMLH
;
A
#
# COMPACT_ATOMS: atom_id res chain seq x y z
N MET A 1 26.54 14.49 -19.26
CA MET A 1 26.07 15.06 -17.98
C MET A 1 24.56 14.99 -18.00
N THR A 2 23.95 14.17 -17.16
CA THR A 2 22.50 14.00 -17.08
C THR A 2 21.90 15.16 -16.28
N ALA A 3 20.83 15.75 -16.80
CA ALA A 3 20.11 16.81 -16.10
C ALA A 3 19.54 16.28 -14.77
N PRO A 4 19.48 17.11 -13.70
CA PRO A 4 18.85 16.72 -12.45
C PRO A 4 17.36 16.42 -12.67
N LEU A 5 16.82 15.53 -11.83
CA LEU A 5 15.40 15.18 -11.87
C LEU A 5 14.54 16.36 -11.40
N PRO A 6 13.37 16.60 -12.00
CA PRO A 6 12.41 17.57 -11.47
C PRO A 6 11.99 17.18 -10.06
N SER A 7 11.85 18.16 -9.16
CA SER A 7 11.43 17.92 -7.78
C SER A 7 10.46 19.00 -7.29
N VAL A 8 9.65 18.64 -6.31
CA VAL A 8 8.77 19.54 -5.56
C VAL A 8 8.84 19.16 -4.09
N THR A 9 8.87 20.17 -3.21
CA THR A 9 8.83 19.97 -1.76
C THR A 9 7.49 20.46 -1.25
N GLY A 10 6.73 19.57 -0.59
CA GLY A 10 5.46 19.94 0.03
C GLY A 10 5.68 20.92 1.20
N THR A 11 4.78 21.89 1.35
CA THR A 11 4.77 22.87 2.45
C THR A 11 3.59 22.70 3.40
N SER A 12 2.69 21.76 3.12
CA SER A 12 1.51 21.52 3.94
C SER A 12 1.90 20.87 5.28
N THR A 13 1.24 21.28 6.35
CA THR A 13 1.35 20.69 7.69
C THR A 13 0.15 19.80 8.04
N ARG A 14 -0.76 19.57 7.07
CA ARG A 14 -1.89 18.66 7.28
C ARG A 14 -1.36 17.24 7.48
N PRO A 15 -1.95 16.43 8.37
CA PRO A 15 -1.67 15.01 8.42
C PRO A 15 -1.90 14.34 7.06
N ILE A 16 -1.01 13.44 6.69
CA ILE A 16 -1.10 12.60 5.50
C ILE A 16 -1.22 11.15 5.95
N SER A 17 -2.29 10.47 5.54
CA SER A 17 -2.49 9.04 5.81
C SER A 17 -2.22 8.21 4.56
N ILE A 18 -1.26 7.31 4.61
CA ILE A 18 -0.89 6.41 3.51
C ILE A 18 -1.33 4.99 3.87
N LEU A 19 -2.00 4.30 2.94
CA LEU A 19 -2.30 2.88 3.09
C LEU A 19 -1.24 2.04 2.37
N LEU A 20 -0.41 1.32 3.13
CA LEU A 20 0.54 0.33 2.63
C LEU A 20 -0.16 -1.02 2.50
N ILE A 21 -0.34 -1.45 1.26
CA ILE A 21 -1.05 -2.68 0.89
C ILE A 21 -0.02 -3.77 0.60
N ASN A 22 0.09 -4.75 1.49
CA ASN A 22 0.72 -6.02 1.18
C ASN A 22 -0.29 -6.89 0.40
N PRO A 23 -0.03 -7.23 -0.87
CA PRO A 23 -0.98 -7.99 -1.68
C PRO A 23 -1.00 -9.50 -1.36
N ASN A 24 -0.07 -10.01 -0.55
CA ASN A 24 -0.16 -11.39 -0.06
C ASN A 24 -0.80 -11.44 1.33
N SER A 25 -1.20 -12.65 1.72
CA SER A 25 -1.90 -12.92 2.98
C SER A 25 -0.98 -13.15 4.18
N THR A 26 0.32 -12.83 4.08
CA THR A 26 1.30 -13.04 5.15
C THR A 26 1.44 -11.77 6.03
N PRO A 27 0.92 -11.74 7.28
CA PRO A 27 0.90 -10.50 8.08
C PRO A 27 2.30 -10.04 8.51
N SER A 28 3.22 -10.98 8.74
CA SER A 28 4.60 -10.64 9.14
C SER A 28 5.34 -9.82 8.08
N MET A 29 4.96 -9.95 6.80
CA MET A 29 5.51 -9.13 5.72
C MET A 29 5.02 -7.68 5.82
N THR A 30 3.73 -7.47 6.09
CA THR A 30 3.15 -6.14 6.32
C THR A 30 3.85 -5.44 7.47
N GLU A 31 4.02 -6.15 8.59
CA GLU A 31 4.73 -5.66 9.77
C GLU A 31 6.21 -5.36 9.49
N ALA A 32 6.88 -6.17 8.68
CA ALA A 32 8.26 -5.91 8.28
C ALA A 32 8.38 -4.66 7.42
N CYS A 33 7.44 -4.44 6.49
CA CYS A 33 7.39 -3.22 5.69
C CYS A 33 7.23 -1.98 6.58
N LEU A 34 6.27 -1.99 7.52
CA LEU A 34 6.06 -0.88 8.45
C LEU A 34 7.30 -0.59 9.32
N ARG A 35 7.94 -1.63 9.87
CA ARG A 35 9.19 -1.47 10.62
C ARG A 35 10.31 -0.88 9.78
N SER A 36 10.41 -1.24 8.50
CA SER A 36 11.50 -0.78 7.63
C SER A 36 11.47 0.72 7.35
N ILE A 37 10.28 1.34 7.44
CA ILE A 37 10.10 2.77 7.18
C ILE A 37 10.01 3.62 8.44
N ALA A 38 9.83 3.02 9.62
CA ALA A 38 9.50 3.71 10.87
C ALA A 38 10.41 4.93 11.18
N ASP A 39 11.71 4.81 10.94
CA ASP A 39 12.69 5.87 11.23
C ASP A 39 12.90 6.87 10.07
N THR A 40 12.19 6.68 8.96
CA THR A 40 12.34 7.48 7.72
C THR A 40 11.08 8.28 7.36
N ILE A 41 9.96 8.01 8.04
CA ILE A 41 8.69 8.69 7.77
C ILE A 41 8.77 10.13 8.29
N PRO A 42 8.44 11.15 7.47
CA PRO A 42 8.44 12.55 7.91
C PRO A 42 7.41 12.81 9.01
N PRO A 43 7.55 13.92 9.76
CA PRO A 43 6.51 14.39 10.65
C PRO A 43 5.18 14.57 9.91
N HIS A 44 4.07 14.31 10.60
CA HIS A 44 2.70 14.42 10.08
C HIS A 44 2.33 13.42 8.98
N VAL A 45 3.12 12.36 8.78
CA VAL A 45 2.76 11.25 7.90
C VAL A 45 2.51 10.01 8.75
N GLU A 46 1.36 9.37 8.56
CA GLU A 46 1.02 8.08 9.17
C GLU A 46 0.86 7.03 8.07
N VAL A 47 1.44 5.84 8.29
CA VAL A 47 1.34 4.73 7.34
C VAL A 47 0.60 3.58 8.00
N HIS A 48 -0.53 3.19 7.40
CA HIS A 48 -1.39 2.13 7.87
C HIS A 48 -1.11 0.86 7.07
N GLY A 49 -0.90 -0.28 7.74
CA GLY A 49 -0.67 -1.55 7.08
C GLY A 49 -1.98 -2.27 6.76
N PHE A 50 -2.08 -2.78 5.53
CA PHE A 50 -3.11 -3.72 5.12
C PHE A 50 -2.45 -5.02 4.65
N THR A 51 -3.00 -6.15 5.10
CA THR A 51 -2.61 -7.50 4.64
C THR A 51 -3.77 -8.05 3.83
N ALA A 52 -3.50 -8.68 2.70
CA ALA A 52 -4.52 -9.34 1.91
C ALA A 52 -5.27 -10.40 2.73
N PRO A 53 -6.56 -10.65 2.44
CA PRO A 53 -7.32 -11.69 3.15
C PRO A 53 -6.69 -13.07 2.97
N GLU A 54 -6.99 -14.01 3.87
CA GLU A 54 -6.46 -15.39 3.82
C GLU A 54 -6.78 -16.15 2.53
N THR A 55 -7.78 -15.70 1.76
CA THR A 55 -8.10 -16.24 0.44
C THR A 55 -7.06 -15.89 -0.63
N ALA A 56 -6.26 -14.86 -0.41
CA ALA A 56 -5.15 -14.48 -1.27
C ALA A 56 -3.93 -15.39 -1.02
N PRO A 57 -3.04 -15.56 -2.02
CA PRO A 57 -1.81 -16.32 -1.87
C PRO A 57 -0.92 -15.82 -0.72
N LEU A 58 -0.21 -16.73 -0.05
CA LEU A 58 0.77 -16.39 1.00
C LEU A 58 1.99 -15.64 0.44
N ALA A 59 2.32 -15.88 -0.82
CA ALA A 59 3.34 -15.18 -1.58
C ALA A 59 2.87 -14.99 -3.03
N ILE A 60 3.37 -13.95 -3.68
CA ILE A 60 3.10 -13.70 -5.11
C ILE A 60 4.29 -14.20 -5.90
N GLU A 61 4.16 -15.37 -6.53
CA GLU A 61 5.24 -16.05 -7.27
C GLU A 61 5.04 -15.97 -8.79
N GLY A 62 3.90 -15.46 -9.25
CA GLY A 62 3.63 -15.26 -10.65
C GLY A 62 2.41 -14.39 -10.96
N ARG A 63 2.10 -14.30 -12.26
CA ARG A 63 0.99 -13.45 -12.74
C ARG A 63 -0.38 -13.95 -12.28
N ALA A 64 -0.58 -15.26 -12.17
CA ALA A 64 -1.84 -15.84 -11.71
C ALA A 64 -2.11 -15.43 -10.25
N ASP A 65 -1.11 -15.60 -9.38
CA ASP A 65 -1.17 -15.16 -7.97
C ASP A 65 -1.49 -13.68 -7.87
N ALA A 66 -0.81 -12.85 -8.68
CA ALA A 66 -1.01 -11.40 -8.68
C ALA A 66 -2.44 -11.01 -9.10
N VAL A 67 -3.04 -11.72 -10.05
CA VAL A 67 -4.43 -11.46 -10.48
C VAL A 67 -5.43 -11.87 -9.40
N LEU A 68 -5.26 -13.06 -8.80
CA LEU A 68 -6.14 -13.54 -7.73
C LEU A 68 -6.04 -12.64 -6.50
N SER A 69 -4.82 -12.34 -6.07
CA SER A 69 -4.54 -11.38 -5.00
C SER A 69 -5.18 -10.02 -5.27
N ALA A 70 -5.03 -9.48 -6.48
CA ALA A 70 -5.58 -8.16 -6.79
C ALA A 70 -7.11 -8.11 -6.62
N ALA A 71 -7.83 -9.13 -7.09
CA ALA A 71 -9.27 -9.23 -6.91
C ALA A 71 -9.67 -9.31 -5.42
N ASP A 72 -8.94 -10.11 -4.64
CA ASP A 72 -9.21 -10.28 -3.22
C ASP A 72 -8.89 -9.03 -2.39
N CYS A 73 -7.75 -8.40 -2.65
CA CYS A 73 -7.40 -7.12 -2.05
C CYS A 73 -8.43 -6.05 -2.38
N PHE A 74 -8.81 -5.90 -3.66
CA PHE A 74 -9.77 -4.87 -4.06
C PHE A 74 -11.12 -5.02 -3.34
N ARG A 75 -11.65 -6.25 -3.26
CA ARG A 75 -12.88 -6.54 -2.53
C ARG A 75 -12.76 -6.21 -1.04
N ALA A 76 -11.66 -6.57 -0.40
CA ALA A 76 -11.44 -6.31 1.02
C ALA A 76 -11.21 -4.82 1.33
N LEU A 77 -10.47 -4.13 0.46
CA LEU A 77 -10.14 -2.71 0.60
C LEU A 77 -11.38 -1.82 0.49
N HIS A 78 -12.35 -2.16 -0.36
CA HIS A 78 -13.59 -1.39 -0.48
C HIS A 78 -14.31 -1.24 0.88
N ALA A 79 -14.30 -2.29 1.71
CA ALA A 79 -14.91 -2.24 3.04
C ALA A 79 -14.10 -1.40 4.05
N ILE A 80 -12.82 -1.13 3.78
CA ILE A 80 -11.93 -0.34 4.63
C ILE A 80 -11.98 1.13 4.23
N ILE A 81 -11.90 1.42 2.92
CA ILE A 81 -11.86 2.77 2.38
C ILE A 81 -13.18 3.51 2.63
N ASP A 82 -14.32 2.81 2.51
CA ASP A 82 -15.64 3.42 2.76
C ASP A 82 -16.03 3.43 4.24
N ASN A 83 -15.18 2.90 5.13
CA ASN A 83 -15.50 2.79 6.54
C ASN A 83 -15.33 4.17 7.24
N PRO A 84 -16.39 4.74 7.83
CA PRO A 84 -16.30 6.06 8.48
C PRO A 84 -15.41 6.08 9.73
N PHE A 85 -15.00 4.91 10.24
CA PHE A 85 -14.07 4.78 11.37
C PHE A 85 -12.61 4.66 10.95
N GLN A 86 -12.32 4.64 9.64
CA GLN A 86 -10.96 4.63 9.10
C GLN A 86 -10.55 6.03 8.66
N PRO A 87 -9.23 6.34 8.63
CA PRO A 87 -8.77 7.60 8.10
C PRO A 87 -9.05 7.69 6.60
N ASN A 88 -9.28 8.91 6.12
CA ASN A 88 -9.26 9.18 4.69
C ASN A 88 -7.82 9.05 4.20
N PHE A 89 -7.56 8.12 3.30
CA PHE A 89 -6.22 7.90 2.77
C PHE A 89 -5.90 8.89 1.64
N ASP A 90 -4.73 9.51 1.73
CA ASP A 90 -4.19 10.43 0.72
C ASP A 90 -3.42 9.71 -0.38
N ALA A 91 -2.93 8.50 -0.09
CA ALA A 91 -2.18 7.69 -1.03
C ALA A 91 -2.28 6.20 -0.71
N PHE A 92 -2.17 5.40 -1.76
CA PHE A 92 -2.08 3.94 -1.69
C PHE A 92 -0.71 3.49 -2.18
N LEU A 93 -0.06 2.61 -1.43
CA LEU A 93 1.22 2.00 -1.80
C LEU A 93 1.04 0.48 -1.87
N VAL A 94 1.04 -0.08 -3.07
CA VAL A 94 1.03 -1.54 -3.25
C VAL A 94 2.44 -2.08 -3.11
N ALA A 95 2.72 -2.76 -2.00
CA ALA A 95 4.03 -3.29 -1.63
C ALA A 95 4.34 -4.62 -2.33
N CYS A 96 4.50 -4.58 -3.65
CA CYS A 96 4.94 -5.71 -4.47
C CYS A 96 6.16 -5.31 -5.30
N PHE A 97 7.14 -6.21 -5.44
CA PHE A 97 8.28 -5.99 -6.34
C PHE A 97 7.90 -6.03 -7.83
N SER A 98 6.76 -6.66 -8.16
CA SER A 98 6.26 -6.74 -9.54
C SER A 98 5.20 -5.67 -9.82
N ALA A 99 4.92 -5.43 -11.11
CA ALA A 99 3.81 -4.56 -11.54
C ALA A 99 2.47 -5.23 -11.21
N HIS A 100 2.04 -5.11 -9.96
CA HIS A 100 0.87 -5.81 -9.44
C HIS A 100 -0.42 -5.25 -10.06
N PRO A 101 -1.34 -6.09 -10.56
CA PRO A 101 -2.57 -5.64 -11.22
C PRO A 101 -3.45 -4.72 -10.36
N LEU A 102 -3.38 -4.86 -9.04
CA LEU A 102 -4.12 -4.03 -8.07
C LEU A 102 -3.89 -2.52 -8.28
N ILE A 103 -2.71 -2.10 -8.72
CA ILE A 103 -2.40 -0.69 -8.98
C ILE A 103 -3.39 -0.09 -9.99
N TYR A 104 -3.80 -0.87 -11.00
CA TYR A 104 -4.76 -0.44 -12.01
C TYR A 104 -6.21 -0.62 -11.60
N MET A 105 -6.50 -1.07 -10.39
CA MET A 105 -7.86 -1.19 -9.85
C MET A 105 -8.15 -0.09 -8.82
N LEU A 106 -7.10 0.49 -8.24
CA LEU A 106 -7.17 1.59 -7.27
C LEU A 106 -7.02 2.91 -8.03
N HIS A 107 -8.12 3.39 -8.61
CA HIS A 107 -8.21 4.67 -9.32
C HIS A 107 -9.46 5.44 -8.93
#